data_AF-A0A484QYE7-F1
#
_entry.id   AF-A0A484QYE7-F1
#
_cell.length_a   1.000
_cell.length_b   1.000
_cell.length_c   1.000
_cell.angle_alpha   90.00
_cell.angle_beta   90.00
_cell.angle_gamma   90.00
#
_symmetry.space_group_name_H-M   'P 1'
#
loop_
_entity.id
_entity.type
_entity.pdbx_description
1 polymer ?
#
loop_
_entity_poly.entity_id
_entity_poly.type
_entity_poly.pdbx_seq_one_letter_code
_entity_poly.pdbx_strand_id
1 'polypeptide(L)'
;MPIPAGLIGLAAAAMDRLPGALLTRDTWRMLQAGNTASAARTADVLAREPEGVETFIRPADAPRLRAQALAAWRPAMLRGALALTWLATAFFSACVYPVADSLALLARVGLHGSLAVTALSLAVAIDFVLGIATLARPGRRLWVAQMALIAAYSAIIAIALPEFLWHPFGPILKNVPIIAVLLVLLSEEERS
;
A
#
# COMPACT_ATOMS: atom_id res chain seq x y z
N MET A 1 16.32 -22.13 -0.13
CA MET A 1 17.05 -22.10 -1.42
C MET A 1 17.93 -20.87 -1.44
N PRO A 2 19.22 -20.96 -1.81
CA PRO A 2 20.08 -19.78 -1.94
C PRO A 2 19.57 -18.90 -3.09
N ILE A 3 19.47 -17.59 -2.86
CA ILE A 3 19.12 -16.61 -3.89
C ILE A 3 20.39 -16.31 -4.70
N PRO A 4 20.35 -16.37 -6.06
CA PRO A 4 21.50 -16.01 -6.89
C PRO A 4 22.03 -14.60 -6.62
N ALA A 5 23.34 -14.47 -6.39
CA ALA A 5 24.02 -13.20 -6.11
C ALA A 5 23.75 -12.11 -7.18
N GLY A 6 23.60 -12.50 -8.45
CA GLY A 6 23.27 -11.58 -9.54
C GLY A 6 21.90 -10.92 -9.37
N LEU A 7 20.90 -11.65 -8.87
CA LEU A 7 19.56 -11.09 -8.61
C LEU A 7 19.60 -10.08 -7.47
N ILE A 8 20.38 -10.35 -6.41
CA ILE A 8 20.58 -9.41 -5.30
C ILE A 8 21.31 -8.15 -5.79
N GLY A 9 22.31 -8.30 -6.66
CA GLY A 9 23.01 -7.17 -7.27
C GLY A 9 22.11 -6.27 -8.13
N LEU A 10 21.20 -6.86 -8.91
CA LEU A 10 20.20 -6.10 -9.67
C LEU A 10 19.22 -5.37 -8.76
N ALA A 11 18.74 -6.03 -7.71
CA ALA A 11 17.87 -5.40 -6.71
C ALA A 11 18.59 -4.23 -6.01
N ALA A 12 19.84 -4.42 -5.59
CA ALA A 12 20.67 -3.39 -4.99
C ALA A 12 20.85 -2.17 -5.91
N ALA A 13 21.06 -2.39 -7.21
CA ALA A 13 21.19 -1.30 -8.19
C ALA A 13 19.87 -0.53 -8.40
N ALA A 14 18.73 -1.21 -8.36
CA ALA A 14 17.41 -0.57 -8.44
C ALA A 14 17.11 0.28 -7.19
N MET A 15 17.55 -0.20 -6.03
CA MET A 15 17.29 0.42 -4.72
C MET A 15 18.20 1.62 -4.40
N ASP A 16 19.31 1.84 -5.10
CA ASP A 16 20.19 3.01 -4.89
C ASP A 16 19.47 4.37 -4.97
N ARG A 17 18.36 4.44 -5.73
CA ARG A 17 17.58 5.68 -5.88
C ARG A 17 16.54 5.89 -4.80
N LEU A 18 16.36 4.93 -3.89
CA LEU A 18 15.41 5.01 -2.79
C LEU A 18 16.14 5.52 -1.52
N PRO A 19 15.82 6.73 -1.04
CA PRO A 19 16.38 7.24 0.21
C PRO A 19 16.09 6.27 1.36
N GLY A 20 17.12 5.88 2.11
CA GLY A 20 17.00 4.96 3.24
C GLY A 20 16.95 3.47 2.87
N ALA A 21 17.23 3.10 1.62
CA ALA A 21 17.35 1.68 1.24
C ALA A 21 18.47 0.96 2.01
N LEU A 22 18.15 -0.17 2.64
CA LEU A 22 19.14 -1.00 3.34
C LEU A 22 20.00 -1.82 2.36
N LEU A 23 19.43 -2.19 1.22
CA LEU A 23 20.12 -2.90 0.14
C LEU A 23 20.49 -1.90 -0.95
N THR A 24 21.78 -1.58 -1.05
CA THR A 24 22.37 -0.72 -2.08
C THR A 24 23.56 -1.46 -2.69
N ARG A 25 24.11 -0.94 -3.80
CA ARG A 25 25.33 -1.53 -4.37
C ARG A 25 26.50 -1.51 -3.38
N ASP A 26 26.53 -0.53 -2.47
CA ASP A 26 27.58 -0.40 -1.46
C ASP A 26 27.38 -1.41 -0.33
N THR A 27 26.17 -1.50 0.24
CA THR A 27 25.91 -2.46 1.32
C THR A 27 26.02 -3.89 0.82
N TRP A 28 25.65 -4.17 -0.44
CA TRP A 28 25.85 -5.48 -1.06
C TRP A 28 27.34 -5.84 -1.24
N ARG A 29 28.17 -4.88 -1.67
CA ARG A 29 29.63 -5.08 -1.74
C ARG A 29 30.23 -5.31 -0.35
N MET A 30 29.80 -4.53 0.64
CA MET A 30 30.24 -4.68 2.03
C MET A 30 29.84 -6.04 2.61
N LEU A 31 28.64 -6.52 2.32
CA LEU A 31 28.17 -7.85 2.72
C LEU A 31 29.03 -8.97 2.12
N GLN A 32 29.34 -8.89 0.83
CA GLN A 32 30.20 -9.87 0.16
C GLN A 32 31.64 -9.85 0.68
N ALA A 33 32.14 -8.69 1.11
CA ALA A 33 33.48 -8.55 1.67
C ALA A 33 33.62 -9.17 3.07
N GLY A 34 32.54 -9.65 3.70
CA GLY A 34 32.60 -10.33 5.00
C GLY A 34 32.97 -9.39 6.13
N ASN A 35 32.29 -8.24 6.20
CA ASN A 35 32.47 -7.10 7.11
C ASN A 35 32.40 -7.46 8.62
N THR A 36 33.34 -8.28 9.06
CA THR A 36 33.48 -8.85 10.40
C THR A 36 34.81 -8.40 10.99
N ALA A 37 34.82 -8.10 12.28
CA ALA A 37 36.02 -7.70 12.99
C ALA A 37 35.95 -8.22 14.44
N SER A 38 37.10 -8.37 15.09
CA SER A 38 37.16 -8.73 16.51
C SER A 38 36.55 -7.63 17.39
N ALA A 39 35.74 -8.04 18.37
CA ALA A 39 35.15 -7.14 19.36
C ALA A 39 36.14 -6.69 20.46
N ALA A 40 37.36 -7.25 20.50
CA ALA A 40 38.32 -7.03 21.60
C ALA A 40 38.62 -5.55 21.86
N ARG A 41 38.95 -4.76 20.83
CA ARG A 41 39.21 -3.33 20.98
C ARG A 41 37.99 -2.56 21.49
N THR A 42 36.79 -2.96 21.09
CA THR A 42 35.55 -2.34 21.56
C THR A 42 35.32 -2.66 23.04
N ALA A 43 35.61 -3.89 23.45
CA ALA A 43 35.51 -4.32 24.84
C ALA A 43 36.49 -3.58 25.75
N ASP A 44 37.74 -3.40 25.31
CA ASP A 44 38.77 -2.64 26.03
C ASP A 44 38.34 -1.18 26.27
N VAL A 45 37.78 -0.54 25.24
CA VAL A 45 37.31 0.86 25.33
C VAL A 45 36.07 1.01 26.21
N LEU A 46 35.12 0.08 26.11
CA LEU A 46 33.87 0.13 26.89
C LEU A 46 34.04 -0.37 28.32
N ALA A 47 35.18 -1.00 28.65
CA ALA A 47 35.41 -1.73 29.89
C ALA A 47 34.32 -2.80 30.20
N ARG A 48 33.68 -3.32 29.14
CA ARG A 48 32.67 -4.37 29.19
C ARG A 48 32.55 -5.04 27.83
N GLU A 49 32.08 -6.27 27.78
CA GLU A 49 31.74 -6.89 26.50
C GLU A 49 30.53 -6.19 25.85
N PRO A 50 30.57 -5.97 24.51
CA PRO A 50 29.38 -5.57 23.76
C PRO A 50 28.28 -6.62 23.90
N GLU A 51 27.03 -6.16 24.01
CA GLU A 51 25.90 -7.09 24.05
C GLU A 51 25.72 -7.78 22.70
N GLY A 52 25.38 -9.07 22.74
CA GLY A 52 25.11 -9.85 21.54
C GLY A 52 23.82 -9.44 20.85
N VAL A 53 23.68 -9.79 19.57
CA VAL A 53 22.45 -9.56 18.78
C VAL A 53 21.23 -10.23 19.42
N GLU A 54 21.45 -11.26 20.24
CA GLU A 54 20.38 -11.98 20.95
C GLU A 54 19.88 -11.23 22.19
N THR A 55 20.70 -10.34 22.78
CA THR A 55 20.43 -9.74 24.10
C THR A 55 20.33 -8.22 24.08
N PHE A 56 20.80 -7.54 23.02
CA PHE A 56 20.83 -6.07 22.95
C PHE A 56 19.45 -5.40 22.99
N ILE A 57 18.39 -6.13 22.63
CA ILE A 57 17.01 -5.67 22.80
C ILE A 57 16.43 -6.30 24.07
N ARG A 58 16.22 -5.45 25.09
CA ARG A 58 15.58 -5.88 26.34
C ARG A 58 14.13 -6.31 26.09
N PRO A 59 13.63 -7.36 26.78
CA PRO A 59 12.24 -7.82 26.60
C PRO A 59 11.18 -6.72 26.82
N ALA A 60 11.44 -5.77 27.73
CA ALA A 60 10.55 -4.65 27.99
C ALA A 60 10.49 -3.64 26.82
N ASP A 61 11.57 -3.48 26.06
CA ASP A 61 11.67 -2.56 24.92
C ASP A 61 11.22 -3.19 23.59
N ALA A 62 11.28 -4.52 23.50
CA ALA A 62 11.05 -5.26 22.26
C ALA A 62 9.71 -4.93 21.57
N PRO A 63 8.55 -4.86 22.25
CA PRO A 63 7.28 -4.57 21.60
C PRO A 63 7.25 -3.17 20.95
N ARG A 64 7.83 -2.17 21.63
CA ARG A 64 7.89 -0.78 21.14
C ARG A 64 8.81 -0.66 19.93
N LEU A 65 10.02 -1.23 20.02
CA LEU A 65 10.98 -1.20 18.90
C LEU A 65 10.45 -1.94 17.67
N ARG A 66 9.77 -3.08 17.88
CA ARG A 66 9.08 -3.80 16.79
C ARG A 66 8.00 -2.93 16.14
N ALA A 67 7.17 -2.26 16.94
CA ALA A 67 6.13 -1.36 16.41
C ALA A 67 6.73 -0.21 15.59
N GLN A 68 7.81 0.41 16.08
CA GLN A 68 8.54 1.47 15.37
C GLN A 68 9.14 0.97 14.04
N ALA A 69 9.76 -0.22 14.05
CA ALA A 69 10.32 -0.82 12.83
C ALA A 69 9.24 -1.12 11.77
N LEU A 70 8.06 -1.59 12.19
CA LEU A 70 6.93 -1.84 11.29
C LEU A 70 6.32 -0.53 10.77
N ALA A 71 6.27 0.52 11.58
CA ALA A 71 5.75 1.83 11.19
C ALA A 71 6.56 2.48 10.05
N ALA A 72 7.83 2.13 9.89
CA ALA A 72 8.68 2.71 8.85
C ALA A 72 8.22 2.39 7.41
N TRP A 73 7.66 1.21 7.15
CA TRP A 73 7.27 0.77 5.80
C TRP A 73 5.77 0.54 5.63
N ARG A 74 5.04 0.31 6.73
CA ARG A 74 3.59 0.05 6.69
C ARG A 74 2.81 1.14 5.96
N PRO A 75 2.96 2.45 6.25
CA PRO A 75 2.17 3.47 5.58
C PRO A 75 2.38 3.50 4.07
N ALA A 76 3.62 3.30 3.60
CA ALA A 76 3.94 3.25 2.19
C ALA A 76 3.33 2.01 1.51
N MET A 77 3.39 0.84 2.17
CA MET A 77 2.75 -0.37 1.66
C MET A 77 1.23 -0.21 1.56
N LEU A 78 0.57 0.30 2.61
CA LEU A 78 -0.88 0.49 2.65
C LEU A 78 -1.35 1.47 1.57
N ARG A 79 -0.65 2.60 1.42
CA ARG A 79 -0.92 3.59 0.37
C ARG A 79 -0.66 3.02 -1.03
N GLY A 80 0.41 2.26 -1.20
CA GLY A 80 0.74 1.59 -2.47
C GLY A 80 -0.36 0.61 -2.90
N ALA A 81 -0.84 -0.23 -1.98
CA ALA A 81 -1.93 -1.18 -2.26
C ALA A 81 -3.25 -0.47 -2.62
N LEU A 82 -3.58 0.60 -1.89
CA LEU A 82 -4.77 1.41 -2.13
C LEU A 82 -4.70 2.15 -3.48
N ALA A 83 -3.57 2.81 -3.76
CA ALA A 83 -3.34 3.49 -5.03
C ALA A 83 -3.39 2.51 -6.21
N LEU A 84 -2.78 1.33 -6.07
CA LEU A 84 -2.84 0.29 -7.10
C LEU A 84 -4.28 -0.13 -7.38
N THR A 85 -5.11 -0.27 -6.35
CA THR A 85 -6.52 -0.66 -6.51
C THR A 85 -7.29 0.38 -7.32
N TRP A 86 -7.13 1.67 -6.99
CA TRP A 86 -7.78 2.77 -7.72
C TRP A 86 -7.23 2.95 -9.15
N LEU A 87 -5.92 2.89 -9.34
CA LEU A 87 -5.33 3.03 -10.68
C LEU A 87 -5.64 1.83 -11.57
N ALA A 88 -5.67 0.62 -11.02
CA ALA A 88 -6.03 -0.58 -11.76
C ALA A 88 -7.51 -0.57 -12.16
N THR A 89 -8.42 -0.15 -11.28
CA THR A 89 -9.85 -0.01 -11.62
C THR A 89 -10.07 1.05 -12.70
N ALA A 90 -9.46 2.23 -12.59
CA ALA A 90 -9.48 3.24 -13.64
C ALA A 90 -8.97 2.68 -14.99
N PHE A 91 -7.83 1.98 -14.97
CA PHE A 91 -7.25 1.39 -16.17
C PHE A 91 -8.14 0.30 -16.79
N PHE A 92 -8.67 -0.61 -15.98
CA PHE A 92 -9.54 -1.67 -16.48
C PHE A 92 -10.83 -1.09 -17.06
N SER A 93 -11.46 -0.13 -16.40
CA SER A 93 -12.67 0.52 -16.90
C SER A 93 -12.43 1.35 -18.17
N ALA A 94 -11.26 1.97 -18.32
CA ALA A 94 -10.95 2.78 -19.49
C ALA A 94 -10.48 1.97 -20.70
N CYS A 95 -9.71 0.90 -20.48
CA CYS A 95 -8.92 0.25 -21.52
C CYS A 95 -9.26 -1.22 -21.77
N VAL A 96 -9.86 -1.93 -20.81
CA VAL A 96 -9.97 -3.40 -20.85
C VAL A 96 -11.41 -3.88 -20.84
N TYR A 97 -12.23 -3.36 -19.92
CA TYR A 97 -13.59 -3.81 -19.71
C TYR A 97 -14.52 -3.21 -20.79
N PRO A 98 -15.42 -4.01 -21.40
CA PRO A 98 -16.29 -3.51 -22.45
C PRO A 98 -17.16 -2.34 -21.99
N VAL A 99 -17.12 -1.24 -22.75
CA VAL A 99 -17.93 -0.03 -22.45
C VAL A 99 -19.42 -0.36 -22.46
N ALA A 100 -19.88 -1.22 -23.38
CA ALA A 100 -21.27 -1.65 -23.47
C ALA A 100 -21.75 -2.32 -22.17
N ASP A 101 -20.94 -3.18 -21.56
CA ASP A 101 -21.28 -3.86 -20.31
C ASP A 101 -21.32 -2.87 -19.13
N SER A 102 -20.39 -1.90 -19.10
CA SER A 102 -20.42 -0.83 -18.11
C SER A 102 -21.68 0.04 -18.21
N LEU A 103 -22.07 0.39 -19.43
CA LEU A 103 -23.30 1.15 -19.68
C LEU A 103 -24.56 0.34 -19.35
N ALA A 104 -24.54 -0.98 -19.58
CA ALA A 104 -25.64 -1.86 -19.17
C ALA A 104 -25.81 -1.90 -17.64
N LEU A 105 -24.72 -1.89 -16.87
CA LEU A 105 -24.78 -1.76 -15.41
C LEU A 105 -25.35 -0.40 -14.98
N LEU A 106 -24.90 0.69 -15.61
CA LEU A 106 -25.40 2.04 -15.31
C LEU A 106 -26.89 2.21 -15.66
N ALA A 107 -27.36 1.56 -16.73
CA ALA A 107 -28.77 1.53 -17.09
C ALA A 107 -29.65 0.89 -16.01
N ARG A 108 -29.13 -0.11 -15.28
CA ARG A 108 -29.84 -0.73 -14.14
C ARG A 108 -29.95 0.19 -12.92
N VAL A 109 -29.10 1.21 -12.85
CA VAL A 109 -29.16 2.28 -11.85
C VAL A 109 -29.99 3.48 -12.35
N GLY A 110 -30.60 3.37 -13.54
CA GLY A 110 -31.45 4.40 -14.15
C GLY A 110 -30.69 5.47 -14.93
N LEU A 111 -29.40 5.28 -15.20
CA LEU A 111 -28.59 6.20 -16.01
C LEU A 111 -28.58 5.75 -17.47
N HIS A 112 -29.00 6.63 -18.38
CA HIS A 112 -29.10 6.32 -19.82
C HIS A 112 -28.44 7.40 -20.68
N GLY A 113 -28.10 7.03 -21.93
CA GLY A 113 -27.58 7.96 -22.94
C GLY A 113 -26.30 8.68 -22.51
N SER A 114 -26.24 9.99 -22.79
CA SER A 114 -25.09 10.83 -22.46
C SER A 114 -24.78 10.91 -20.97
N LEU A 115 -25.80 10.78 -20.11
CA LEU A 115 -25.62 10.79 -18.66
C LEU A 115 -24.85 9.56 -18.18
N ALA A 116 -25.13 8.37 -18.73
CA ALA A 116 -24.41 7.14 -18.42
C ALA A 116 -22.94 7.24 -18.86
N VAL A 117 -22.67 7.75 -20.06
CA VAL A 117 -21.31 7.95 -20.57
C VAL A 117 -20.55 8.93 -19.68
N THR A 118 -21.17 10.05 -19.31
CA THR A 118 -20.56 11.05 -18.41
C THR A 118 -20.26 10.46 -17.03
N ALA A 119 -21.19 9.68 -16.47
CA ALA A 119 -21.00 9.01 -15.19
C ALA A 119 -19.83 8.01 -15.24
N LEU A 120 -19.72 7.24 -16.31
CA LEU A 120 -18.61 6.30 -16.52
C LEU A 120 -17.26 7.04 -16.62
N SER A 121 -17.19 8.09 -17.44
CA SER A 121 -15.97 8.90 -17.56
C SER A 121 -15.58 9.55 -16.25
N LEU A 122 -16.55 10.02 -15.47
CA LEU A 122 -16.32 10.60 -14.15
C LEU A 122 -15.83 9.54 -13.15
N ALA A 123 -16.40 8.33 -13.16
CA ALA A 123 -15.94 7.23 -12.30
C ALA A 123 -14.47 6.91 -12.57
N VAL A 124 -14.09 6.73 -13.84
CA VAL A 124 -12.69 6.51 -14.25
C VAL A 124 -11.77 7.64 -13.79
N ALA A 125 -12.20 8.89 -13.98
CA ALA A 125 -11.41 10.05 -13.59
C ALA A 125 -11.23 10.15 -12.06
N ILE A 126 -12.29 9.88 -11.30
CA ILE A 126 -12.25 9.86 -9.82
C ILE A 126 -11.27 8.79 -9.35
N ASP A 127 -11.37 7.56 -9.85
CA ASP A 127 -10.47 6.47 -9.48
C ASP A 127 -9.01 6.83 -9.77
N PHE A 128 -8.74 7.36 -10.97
CA PHE A 128 -7.39 7.80 -11.33
C PHE A 128 -6.86 8.90 -10.38
N VAL A 129 -7.65 9.94 -10.12
CA VAL A 129 -7.28 11.05 -9.25
C VAL A 129 -7.05 10.58 -7.81
N LEU A 130 -7.90 9.71 -7.28
CA LEU A 130 -7.74 9.14 -5.94
C LEU A 130 -6.48 8.29 -5.83
N GLY A 131 -6.19 7.48 -6.85
CA GLY A 131 -4.97 6.69 -6.93
C GLY A 131 -3.70 7.55 -6.88
N ILE A 132 -3.63 8.60 -7.71
CA ILE A 132 -2.49 9.52 -7.71
C ILE A 132 -2.42 10.34 -6.42
N ALA A 133 -3.54 10.86 -5.92
CA ALA A 133 -3.57 11.66 -4.70
C ALA A 133 -3.12 10.84 -3.47
N THR A 134 -3.45 9.55 -3.42
CA THR A 134 -3.03 8.62 -2.35
C THR A 134 -1.51 8.54 -2.21
N LEU A 135 -0.78 8.69 -3.32
CA LEU A 135 0.68 8.67 -3.35
C LEU A 135 1.28 10.08 -3.20
N ALA A 136 0.73 11.06 -3.92
CA ALA A 136 1.33 12.39 -4.03
C ALA A 136 0.98 13.33 -2.89
N ARG A 137 -0.24 13.23 -2.33
CA ARG A 137 -0.76 14.10 -1.27
C ARG A 137 -1.63 13.32 -0.28
N PRO A 138 -1.04 12.36 0.47
CA PRO A 138 -1.76 11.64 1.51
C PRO A 138 -2.31 12.62 2.54
N GLY A 139 -3.53 12.36 3.03
CA GLY A 139 -4.17 13.26 3.98
C GLY A 139 -5.50 12.74 4.52
N ARG A 140 -5.86 13.17 5.73
CA ARG A 140 -7.11 12.80 6.42
C ARG A 140 -8.36 12.97 5.58
N ARG A 141 -8.45 14.12 4.89
CA ARG A 141 -9.58 14.45 4.03
C ARG A 141 -9.70 13.47 2.86
N LEU A 142 -8.56 13.01 2.33
CA LEU A 142 -8.52 12.04 1.25
C LEU A 142 -9.01 10.67 1.73
N TRP A 143 -8.58 10.20 2.91
CA TRP A 143 -9.05 8.91 3.45
C TRP A 143 -10.55 8.91 3.71
N VAL A 144 -11.07 9.99 4.29
CA VAL A 144 -12.51 10.17 4.52
C VAL A 144 -13.27 10.23 3.19
N ALA A 145 -12.76 10.96 2.19
CA ALA A 145 -13.39 11.03 0.87
C ALA A 145 -13.47 9.66 0.19
N GLN A 146 -12.41 8.86 0.27
CA GLN A 146 -12.41 7.49 -0.26
C GLN A 146 -13.42 6.59 0.46
N MET A 147 -13.47 6.64 1.80
CA MET A 147 -14.47 5.89 2.56
C MET A 147 -15.90 6.32 2.21
N ALA A 148 -16.14 7.63 2.07
CA ALA A 148 -17.45 8.17 1.70
C ALA A 148 -17.85 7.73 0.29
N LEU A 149 -16.93 7.77 -0.67
CA LEU A 149 -17.16 7.28 -2.02
C LEU A 149 -17.51 5.78 -2.02
N ILE A 150 -16.72 4.97 -1.31
CA ILE A 150 -16.95 3.53 -1.17
C ILE A 150 -18.32 3.24 -0.57
N ALA A 151 -18.69 3.93 0.51
CA ALA A 151 -20.00 3.78 1.14
C ALA A 151 -21.14 4.19 0.19
N ALA A 152 -20.99 5.32 -0.52
CA ALA A 152 -22.00 5.84 -1.43
C ALA A 152 -22.29 4.87 -2.59
N TYR A 153 -21.26 4.44 -3.33
CA TYR A 153 -21.49 3.51 -4.44
C TYR A 153 -21.91 2.12 -3.94
N SER A 154 -21.43 1.68 -2.76
CA SER A 154 -21.84 0.38 -2.21
C SER A 154 -23.32 0.40 -1.82
N ALA A 155 -23.83 1.51 -1.30
CA ALA A 155 -25.26 1.68 -1.01
C ALA A 155 -26.10 1.67 -2.30
N ILE A 156 -25.64 2.37 -3.35
CA ILE A 156 -26.29 2.35 -4.67
C ILE A 156 -26.35 0.92 -5.21
N ILE A 157 -25.24 0.19 -5.17
CA ILE A 157 -25.18 -1.21 -5.62
C ILE A 157 -26.08 -2.10 -4.77
N ALA A 158 -26.12 -1.93 -3.45
CA ALA A 158 -26.99 -2.72 -2.58
C ALA A 158 -28.48 -2.58 -2.92
N ILE A 159 -28.90 -1.42 -3.43
CA ILE A 159 -30.30 -1.15 -3.79
C ILE A 159 -30.59 -1.57 -5.24
N ALA A 160 -29.76 -1.14 -6.20
CA ALA A 160 -30.01 -1.31 -7.63
C ALA A 160 -29.50 -2.64 -8.21
N LEU A 161 -28.49 -3.23 -7.57
CA LEU A 161 -27.73 -4.41 -8.03
C LEU A 161 -27.45 -5.38 -6.86
N PRO A 162 -28.47 -5.78 -6.08
CA PRO A 162 -28.28 -6.51 -4.82
C PRO A 162 -27.54 -7.84 -5.01
N GLU A 163 -27.59 -8.44 -6.19
CA GLU A 163 -26.84 -9.66 -6.49
C GLU A 163 -25.32 -9.52 -6.37
N PHE A 164 -24.79 -8.29 -6.44
CA PHE A 164 -23.37 -7.99 -6.21
C PHE A 164 -22.95 -8.14 -4.73
N LEU A 165 -23.91 -8.23 -3.80
CA LEU A 165 -23.66 -8.47 -2.37
C LEU A 165 -23.23 -9.92 -2.09
N TRP A 166 -23.76 -10.89 -2.83
CA TRP A 166 -23.47 -12.32 -2.69
C TRP A 166 -22.79 -12.92 -3.94
N HIS A 167 -22.29 -12.05 -4.83
CA HIS A 167 -21.60 -12.48 -6.03
C HIS A 167 -20.29 -13.25 -5.67
N PRO A 168 -19.97 -14.37 -6.34
CA PRO A 168 -18.83 -15.23 -5.96
C PRO A 168 -17.47 -14.52 -5.99
N PHE A 169 -17.28 -13.56 -6.90
CA PHE A 169 -16.07 -12.72 -6.95
C PHE A 169 -16.02 -11.58 -5.92
N GLY A 170 -17.05 -11.44 -5.08
CA GLY A 170 -17.11 -10.51 -3.95
C GLY A 170 -16.79 -9.05 -4.26
N PRO A 171 -17.39 -8.42 -5.29
CA PRO A 171 -17.07 -7.06 -5.70
C PRO A 171 -17.30 -6.05 -4.57
N ILE A 172 -18.41 -6.16 -3.83
CA ILE A 172 -18.65 -5.33 -2.64
C ILE A 172 -17.84 -5.82 -1.43
N LEU A 173 -17.66 -7.13 -1.27
CA LEU A 173 -16.93 -7.70 -0.14
C LEU A 173 -15.46 -7.23 -0.11
N LYS A 174 -14.84 -7.02 -1.27
CA LYS A 174 -13.48 -6.45 -1.40
C LYS A 174 -13.33 -5.05 -0.81
N ASN A 175 -14.43 -4.32 -0.59
CA ASN A 175 -14.40 -3.00 0.04
C ASN A 175 -14.18 -3.06 1.56
N VAL A 176 -14.49 -4.17 2.21
CA VAL A 176 -14.27 -4.36 3.66
C VAL A 176 -12.78 -4.21 4.01
N PRO A 177 -11.84 -4.97 3.40
CA PRO A 177 -10.42 -4.76 3.67
C PRO A 177 -9.91 -3.39 3.23
N ILE A 178 -10.48 -2.79 2.16
CA ILE A 178 -10.10 -1.42 1.74
C ILE A 178 -10.46 -0.39 2.81
N ILE A 179 -11.68 -0.47 3.37
CA ILE A 179 -12.11 0.38 4.48
C ILE A 179 -11.23 0.16 5.71
N ALA A 180 -10.87 -1.08 6.03
CA ALA A 180 -9.96 -1.37 7.14
C ALA A 180 -8.58 -0.70 6.93
N VAL A 181 -8.02 -0.76 5.72
CA VAL A 181 -6.78 -0.05 5.36
C VAL A 181 -6.93 1.46 5.53
N LEU A 182 -8.04 2.04 5.05
CA LEU A 182 -8.33 3.47 5.20
C LEU A 182 -8.44 3.89 6.67
N LEU A 183 -9.08 3.08 7.52
CA LEU A 183 -9.19 3.32 8.96
C LEU A 183 -7.83 3.27 9.66
N VAL A 184 -6.97 2.31 9.30
CA VAL A 184 -5.58 2.26 9.81
C VAL A 184 -4.83 3.52 9.41
N LEU A 185 -4.84 3.90 8.13
CA LEU A 185 -4.19 5.12 7.64
C LEU A 185 -4.74 6.38 8.33
N LEU A 186 -6.06 6.45 8.56
CA LEU A 186 -6.71 7.54 9.28
C LEU A 186 -6.30 7.61 10.76
N SER A 187 -6.03 6.48 11.39
CA SER A 187 -5.63 6.39 12.80
C SER A 187 -4.15 6.67 13.03
N GLU A 188 -3.30 6.36 12.04
CA GLU A 188 -1.85 6.56 12.08
C GLU A 188 -1.46 7.99 11.68
N GLU A 189 -2.38 8.77 11.11
CA GLU A 189 -2.16 10.17 10.77
C GLU A 189 -2.13 11.02 12.05
N GLU A 190 -0.94 11.47 12.44
CA GLU A 190 -0.77 12.41 13.55
C GLU A 190 -1.63 13.65 13.28
N ARG A 191 -2.46 14.04 14.25
CA ARG A 191 -3.28 15.25 14.20
C ARG A 191 -2.35 16.45 13.95
N SER A 192 -2.22 16.90 12.72
CA SER A 192 -1.73 18.25 12.42
C SER A 192 -2.67 19.29 12.99
#